data_AF-A0A9D0YFK6-F1
#
_entry.id   AF-A0A9D0YFK6-F1
#
_cell.length_a   1.000
_cell.length_b   1.000
_cell.length_c   1.000
_cell.angle_alpha   90.00
_cell.angle_beta   90.00
_cell.angle_gamma   90.00
#
_symmetry.space_group_name_H-M   'P 1'
#
loop_
_entity.id
_entity.type
_entity.pdbx_description
1 polymer ?
#
loop_
_entity_poly.entity_id
_entity_poly.type
_entity_poly.pdbx_seq_one_letter_code
_entity_poly.pdbx_strand_id
1 'polypeptide(L)'
;MKFSNSYIFYPDNRALVQAIDHYKRLLDNQVAEDDAPDTTVSVRDNFLHTRGNFELRRYSANVLEGARETLEAMLSDEGRKQAPLDWAAINNSLGNVFAALGQLRRDEELFKKAIASFDHALEEFAQEKTPLDWAATQYNMGTAMQALGGQLHDSKLLKASVDAYTNALLEWTREQAPKEWASTMHQLGAAFYAHGILLKGNRTFQKSVVAFKNALLELDADNDALELAATHNSRGVVLHNLGESEENTERLKEAIRSYETAMTVCMEQQLPIHLAVLCRVNRATAKGVLAGLTKDPAIAEETADDFEVIVELFHNACQPLCLKHCEAQLGHAQSMVVEFSGSGGEASSV
;
A
#
# COMPACT_ATOMS: atom_id res chain seq x y z
N MET A 1 19.43 9.26 -9.26
CA MET A 1 18.15 9.99 -9.18
C MET A 1 17.64 9.89 -7.77
N LYS A 2 17.46 11.03 -7.10
CA LYS A 2 16.60 11.14 -5.93
C LYS A 2 15.22 11.43 -6.50
N PHE A 3 14.30 10.48 -6.40
CA PHE A 3 12.92 10.67 -6.85
C PHE A 3 12.18 11.54 -5.84
N SER A 4 11.16 12.24 -6.31
CA SER A 4 10.27 13.00 -5.43
C SER A 4 9.60 12.08 -4.40
N ASN A 5 9.59 12.49 -3.13
CA ASN A 5 8.95 11.71 -2.07
C ASN A 5 7.44 11.69 -2.30
N SER A 6 6.87 10.50 -2.48
CA SER A 6 5.42 10.31 -2.65
C SER A 6 4.92 9.27 -1.65
N TYR A 7 3.69 9.44 -1.18
CA TYR A 7 3.06 8.56 -0.20
C TYR A 7 2.16 7.54 -0.88
N ILE A 8 2.36 6.25 -0.57
CA ILE A 8 1.49 5.16 -1.00
C ILE A 8 0.52 4.80 0.11
N PHE A 9 -0.70 4.42 -0.27
CA PHE A 9 -1.68 3.92 0.67
C PHE A 9 -1.79 2.41 0.52
N TYR A 10 -1.87 1.75 1.65
CA TYR A 10 -2.20 0.34 1.73
C TYR A 10 -3.72 0.24 2.02
N PRO A 11 -4.49 -0.58 1.29
CA PRO A 11 -5.89 -0.84 1.61
C PRO A 11 -6.02 -1.70 2.88
N ASP A 12 -7.25 -2.02 3.28
CA ASP A 12 -7.47 -2.93 4.41
C ASP A 12 -7.02 -4.36 4.05
N ASN A 13 -6.22 -4.96 4.92
CA ASN A 13 -5.78 -6.33 4.75
C ASN A 13 -6.84 -7.31 5.24
N ARG A 14 -7.76 -7.67 4.33
CA ARG A 14 -8.86 -8.60 4.61
C ARG A 14 -8.37 -9.98 5.08
N ALA A 15 -7.20 -10.43 4.64
CA ALA A 15 -6.63 -11.71 5.06
C ALA A 15 -6.19 -11.70 6.54
N LEU A 16 -5.60 -10.60 7.02
CA LEU A 16 -5.31 -10.44 8.44
C LEU A 16 -6.61 -10.43 9.27
N VAL A 17 -7.67 -9.76 8.79
CA VAL A 17 -8.98 -9.76 9.47
C VAL A 17 -9.51 -11.20 9.56
N GLN A 18 -9.51 -11.94 8.47
CA GLN A 18 -9.95 -13.34 8.44
C GLN A 18 -9.13 -14.23 9.37
N ALA A 19 -7.81 -14.01 9.48
CA ALA A 19 -6.95 -14.74 10.40
C ALA A 19 -7.32 -14.50 11.87
N ILE A 20 -7.62 -13.24 12.23
CA ILE A 20 -8.08 -12.89 13.59
C ILE A 20 -9.49 -13.44 13.86
N ASP A 21 -10.40 -13.37 12.89
CA ASP A 21 -11.74 -13.97 13.02
C ASP A 21 -11.69 -15.49 13.14
N HIS A 22 -10.74 -16.14 12.45
CA HIS A 22 -10.49 -17.57 12.63
C HIS A 22 -10.04 -17.87 14.05
N TYR A 23 -9.02 -17.16 14.55
CA TYR A 23 -8.57 -17.25 15.94
C TYR A 23 -9.73 -17.09 16.94
N LYS A 24 -10.57 -16.05 16.78
CA LYS A 24 -11.71 -15.79 17.68
C LYS A 24 -12.73 -16.93 17.70
N ARG A 25 -13.00 -17.54 16.54
CA ARG A 25 -13.91 -18.69 16.45
C ARG A 25 -13.38 -19.90 17.21
N LEU A 26 -12.07 -20.04 17.36
CA LEU A 26 -11.45 -21.14 18.10
C LEU A 26 -11.52 -20.94 19.63
N LEU A 27 -11.80 -19.72 20.11
CA LEU A 27 -11.86 -19.39 21.54
C LEU A 27 -13.24 -19.54 22.20
N ASP A 28 -14.26 -20.05 21.50
CA ASP A 28 -15.62 -20.29 22.07
C ASP A 28 -16.19 -19.11 22.90
N ASN A 29 -16.00 -17.86 22.43
CA ASN A 29 -16.45 -16.62 23.08
C ASN A 29 -15.94 -16.38 24.53
N GLN A 30 -14.93 -17.11 25.01
CA GLN A 30 -14.32 -16.79 26.31
C GLN A 30 -13.06 -15.95 26.10
N VAL A 31 -13.14 -14.72 26.63
CA VAL A 31 -12.16 -13.64 26.56
C VAL A 31 -12.18 -12.91 25.21
N ALA A 32 -13.18 -12.05 25.03
CA ALA A 32 -12.97 -10.84 24.23
C ALA A 32 -11.92 -9.99 24.96
N GLU A 33 -10.63 -10.28 24.74
CA GLU A 33 -9.62 -9.23 24.91
C GLU A 33 -10.08 -8.05 24.08
N ASP A 34 -10.07 -6.86 24.68
CA ASP A 34 -10.70 -5.67 24.13
C ASP A 34 -10.23 -5.46 22.68
N ASP A 35 -11.14 -5.72 21.72
CA ASP A 35 -10.99 -5.49 20.29
C ASP A 35 -10.92 -3.98 19.98
N ALA A 36 -11.00 -3.13 21.00
CA ALA A 36 -10.76 -1.72 20.85
C ALA A 36 -9.41 -1.51 20.13
N PRO A 37 -9.38 -0.69 19.07
CA PRO A 37 -8.13 -0.26 18.48
C PRO A 37 -7.22 0.29 19.58
N ASP A 38 -5.91 0.09 19.43
CA ASP A 38 -4.95 0.60 20.41
C ASP A 38 -5.05 2.14 20.48
N THR A 39 -5.83 2.62 21.44
CA THR A 39 -6.03 4.05 21.72
C THR A 39 -4.99 4.60 22.68
N THR A 40 -4.01 3.78 23.10
CA THR A 40 -2.92 4.22 23.98
C THR A 40 -1.97 5.20 23.26
N VAL A 41 -2.04 5.26 21.93
CA VAL A 41 -1.37 6.31 21.16
C VAL A 41 -2.11 7.65 21.38
N SER A 42 -1.58 8.44 22.32
CA SER A 42 -2.10 9.77 22.69
C SER A 42 -2.20 10.80 21.56
N VAL A 43 -1.61 10.52 20.39
CA VAL A 43 -1.69 11.33 19.17
C VAL A 43 -2.31 10.49 18.07
N ARG A 44 -3.36 11.00 17.43
CA ARG A 44 -3.96 10.36 16.25
C ARG A 44 -2.88 10.13 15.19
N ASP A 45 -2.52 8.88 14.90
CA ASP A 45 -1.55 8.57 13.86
C ASP A 45 -2.17 8.83 12.48
N ASN A 46 -1.88 10.00 11.92
CA ASN A 46 -2.42 10.43 10.63
C ASN A 46 -1.82 9.70 9.43
N PHE A 47 -0.85 8.80 9.61
CA PHE A 47 -0.14 8.10 8.53
C PHE A 47 -0.27 6.58 8.63
N LEU A 48 -1.23 6.08 9.40
CA LEU A 48 -1.43 4.64 9.56
C LEU A 48 -1.62 3.92 8.21
N HIS A 49 -2.27 4.54 7.23
CA HIS A 49 -2.45 3.94 5.91
C HIS A 49 -1.19 3.88 5.03
N THR A 50 -0.07 4.50 5.46
CA THR A 50 1.19 4.51 4.71
C THR A 50 2.27 3.60 5.32
N ARG A 51 1.96 2.90 6.43
CA ARG A 51 2.96 2.14 7.21
C ARG A 51 3.19 0.71 6.71
N GLY A 52 2.28 0.18 5.90
CA GLY A 52 2.42 -1.14 5.29
C GLY A 52 1.10 -1.94 5.28
N ASN A 53 1.13 -3.09 4.61
CA ASN A 53 -0.04 -3.95 4.39
C ASN A 53 -0.53 -4.69 5.64
N PHE A 54 0.23 -4.77 6.72
CA PHE A 54 -0.22 -5.40 7.96
C PHE A 54 -0.42 -4.39 9.10
N GLU A 55 -0.76 -3.14 8.77
CA GLU A 55 -0.92 -2.11 9.80
C GLU A 55 -2.12 -2.42 10.71
N LEU A 56 -1.95 -2.16 12.00
CA LEU A 56 -2.88 -2.48 13.08
C LEU A 56 -4.04 -1.47 13.19
N ARG A 57 -4.81 -1.31 12.12
CA ARG A 57 -5.90 -0.32 12.08
C ARG A 57 -7.02 -0.60 13.07
N ARG A 58 -7.29 -1.90 13.27
CA ARG A 58 -8.45 -2.41 14.02
C ARG A 58 -8.06 -3.29 15.20
N TYR A 59 -6.80 -3.68 15.33
CA TYR A 59 -6.35 -4.67 16.32
C TYR A 59 -5.23 -4.10 17.17
N SER A 60 -5.28 -4.32 18.48
CA SER A 60 -4.16 -3.97 19.36
C SER A 60 -3.03 -4.99 19.24
N ALA A 61 -1.82 -4.62 19.70
CA ALA A 61 -0.70 -5.56 19.76
C ALA A 61 -1.01 -6.78 20.64
N ASN A 62 -1.84 -6.61 21.68
CA ASN A 62 -2.24 -7.71 22.58
C ASN A 62 -3.06 -8.77 21.83
N VAL A 63 -4.01 -8.34 20.98
CA VAL A 63 -4.83 -9.27 20.17
C VAL A 63 -3.95 -10.13 19.26
N LEU A 64 -2.92 -9.54 18.65
CA LEU A 64 -1.98 -10.33 17.84
C LEU A 64 -1.15 -11.32 18.66
N GLU A 65 -0.74 -10.95 19.86
CA GLU A 65 0.02 -11.84 20.74
C GLU A 65 -0.84 -12.99 21.27
N GLY A 66 -2.05 -12.72 21.74
CA GLY A 66 -3.01 -13.75 22.15
C GLY A 66 -3.37 -14.69 21.00
N ALA A 67 -3.56 -14.14 19.78
CA ALA A 67 -3.77 -14.94 18.58
C ALA A 67 -2.57 -15.82 18.24
N ARG A 68 -1.34 -15.29 18.33
CA ARG A 68 -0.11 -16.05 18.11
C ARG A 68 -0.03 -17.21 19.08
N GLU A 69 -0.12 -16.96 20.39
CA GLU A 69 0.02 -17.97 21.43
C GLU A 69 -1.01 -19.08 21.31
N THR A 70 -2.27 -18.72 21.03
CA THR A 70 -3.36 -19.69 20.86
C THR A 70 -3.14 -20.56 19.62
N LEU A 71 -2.86 -19.94 18.46
CA LEU A 71 -2.65 -20.68 17.22
C LEU A 71 -1.40 -21.56 17.30
N GLU A 72 -0.31 -21.10 17.92
CA GLU A 72 0.90 -21.91 18.18
C GLU A 72 0.57 -23.13 19.06
N ALA A 73 -0.23 -22.96 20.12
CA ALA A 73 -0.60 -24.04 21.03
C ALA A 73 -1.48 -25.13 20.38
N MET A 74 -2.22 -24.79 19.32
CA MET A 74 -3.08 -25.74 18.61
C MET A 74 -2.33 -26.58 17.58
N LEU A 75 -1.12 -26.19 17.19
CA LEU A 75 -0.32 -26.92 16.22
C LEU A 75 0.36 -28.14 16.87
N SER A 76 0.00 -29.34 16.40
CA SER A 76 0.64 -30.60 16.80
C SER A 76 0.67 -31.59 15.65
N ASP A 77 1.64 -32.51 15.67
CA ASP A 77 1.77 -33.59 14.67
C ASP A 77 0.55 -34.51 14.66
N GLU A 78 -0.06 -34.73 15.82
CA GLU A 78 -1.28 -35.53 15.94
C GLU A 78 -2.49 -34.79 15.36
N GLY A 79 -2.60 -33.48 15.62
CA GLY A 79 -3.60 -32.61 14.99
C GLY A 79 -3.49 -32.61 13.47
N ARG A 80 -2.26 -32.55 12.93
CA ARG A 80 -2.01 -32.65 11.48
C ARG A 80 -2.52 -33.96 10.89
N LYS A 81 -2.34 -35.10 11.57
CA LYS A 81 -2.81 -36.40 11.08
C LYS A 81 -4.33 -36.53 11.13
N GLN A 82 -4.96 -36.00 12.18
CA GLN A 82 -6.40 -36.11 12.40
C GLN A 82 -7.19 -35.16 11.50
N ALA A 83 -6.71 -33.92 11.34
CA ALA A 83 -7.37 -32.87 10.60
C ALA A 83 -6.34 -32.02 9.82
N PRO A 84 -5.76 -32.55 8.72
CA PRO A 84 -4.69 -31.88 7.98
C PRO A 84 -5.09 -30.51 7.42
N LEU A 85 -6.33 -30.37 6.94
CA LEU A 85 -6.82 -29.09 6.40
C LEU A 85 -7.01 -28.03 7.50
N ASP A 86 -7.49 -28.42 8.68
CA ASP A 86 -7.62 -27.49 9.81
C ASP A 86 -6.23 -27.07 10.32
N TRP A 87 -5.29 -28.02 10.40
CA TRP A 87 -3.89 -27.74 10.72
C TRP A 87 -3.25 -26.75 9.73
N ALA A 88 -3.56 -26.87 8.44
CA ALA A 88 -3.11 -25.92 7.42
C ALA A 88 -3.80 -24.55 7.54
N ALA A 89 -5.09 -24.51 7.87
CA ALA A 89 -5.82 -23.27 8.11
C ALA A 89 -5.26 -22.49 9.32
N ILE A 90 -4.89 -23.20 10.40
CA ILE A 90 -4.22 -22.64 11.58
C ILE A 90 -2.85 -22.06 11.17
N ASN A 91 -2.04 -22.81 10.41
CA ASN A 91 -0.76 -22.32 9.90
C ASN A 91 -0.92 -21.08 9.01
N ASN A 92 -1.88 -21.05 8.09
CA ASN A 92 -2.14 -19.88 7.24
C ASN A 92 -2.58 -18.65 8.06
N SER A 93 -3.35 -18.85 9.13
CA SER A 93 -3.77 -17.76 10.03
C SER A 93 -2.60 -17.27 10.87
N LEU A 94 -1.80 -18.19 11.41
CA LEU A 94 -0.59 -17.90 12.17
C LEU A 94 0.44 -17.14 11.33
N GLY A 95 0.56 -17.47 10.04
CA GLY A 95 1.41 -16.74 9.09
C GLY A 95 1.03 -15.26 8.99
N ASN A 96 -0.27 -14.96 8.88
CA ASN A 96 -0.76 -13.58 8.85
C ASN A 96 -0.47 -12.84 10.17
N VAL A 97 -0.67 -13.50 11.31
CA VAL A 97 -0.39 -12.93 12.65
C VAL A 97 1.10 -12.64 12.81
N PHE A 98 1.98 -13.57 12.43
CA PHE A 98 3.43 -13.36 12.44
C PHE A 98 3.85 -12.20 11.53
N ALA A 99 3.28 -12.08 10.33
CA ALA A 99 3.59 -10.98 9.42
C ALA A 99 3.15 -9.62 10.00
N ALA A 100 2.01 -9.57 10.68
CA ALA A 100 1.56 -8.35 11.36
C ALA A 100 2.45 -7.96 12.55
N LEU A 101 2.85 -8.92 13.38
CA LEU A 101 3.82 -8.68 14.45
C LEU A 101 5.20 -8.27 13.89
N GLY A 102 5.61 -8.87 12.77
CA GLY A 102 6.84 -8.54 12.05
C GLY A 102 6.83 -7.10 11.55
N GLN A 103 5.72 -6.63 10.95
CA GLN A 103 5.59 -5.24 10.53
C GLN A 103 5.60 -4.29 11.73
N LEU A 104 4.85 -4.60 12.78
CA LEU A 104 4.75 -3.78 13.99
C LEU A 104 6.13 -3.54 14.62
N ARG A 105 6.94 -4.60 14.71
CA ARG A 105 8.25 -4.59 15.38
C ARG A 105 9.41 -4.32 14.45
N ARG A 106 9.17 -4.26 13.13
CA ARG A 106 10.19 -4.28 12.08
C ARG A 106 11.16 -5.45 12.26
N ASP A 107 10.62 -6.62 12.58
CA ASP A 107 11.38 -7.83 12.89
C ASP A 107 11.39 -8.78 11.69
N GLU A 108 12.58 -8.97 11.12
CA GLU A 108 12.83 -9.89 10.02
C GLU A 108 12.50 -11.35 10.36
N GLU A 109 12.80 -11.80 11.59
CA GLU A 109 12.60 -13.20 11.98
C GLU A 109 11.11 -13.53 12.10
N LEU A 110 10.28 -12.57 12.50
CA LEU A 110 8.82 -12.74 12.50
C LEU A 110 8.27 -12.88 11.08
N PHE A 111 8.77 -12.11 10.11
CA PHE A 111 8.40 -12.32 8.71
C PHE A 111 8.87 -13.67 8.16
N LYS A 112 10.06 -14.15 8.55
CA LYS A 112 10.53 -15.49 8.16
C LYS A 112 9.65 -16.60 8.75
N LYS A 113 9.22 -16.45 10.01
CA LYS A 113 8.24 -17.35 10.64
C LYS A 113 6.90 -17.32 9.90
N ALA A 114 6.43 -16.14 9.48
CA ALA A 114 5.23 -16.02 8.68
C ALA A 114 5.32 -16.82 7.38
N ILE A 115 6.42 -16.65 6.63
CA ILE A 115 6.69 -17.38 5.39
C ILE A 115 6.72 -18.90 5.65
N ALA A 116 7.40 -19.35 6.70
CA ALA A 116 7.44 -20.77 7.07
C ALA A 116 6.06 -21.34 7.44
N SER A 117 5.21 -20.57 8.13
CA SER A 117 3.84 -20.98 8.42
C SER A 117 3.00 -21.11 7.14
N PHE A 118 3.17 -20.22 6.16
CA PHE A 118 2.50 -20.38 4.86
C PHE A 118 3.03 -21.58 4.08
N ASP A 119 4.34 -21.84 4.11
CA ASP A 119 4.92 -23.06 3.52
C ASP A 119 4.31 -24.32 4.12
N HIS A 120 4.18 -24.40 5.45
CA HIS A 120 3.52 -25.51 6.12
C HIS A 120 2.06 -25.67 5.68
N ALA A 121 1.30 -24.57 5.57
CA ALA A 121 -0.07 -24.63 5.08
C ALA A 121 -0.15 -25.18 3.64
N LEU A 122 0.79 -24.80 2.77
CA LEU A 122 0.89 -25.27 1.39
C LEU A 122 1.30 -26.75 1.27
N GLU A 123 1.76 -27.42 2.35
CA GLU A 123 1.99 -28.87 2.33
C GLU A 123 0.68 -29.67 2.24
N GLU A 124 -0.42 -29.13 2.81
CA GLU A 124 -1.74 -29.77 2.79
C GLU A 124 -2.68 -29.07 1.79
N PHE A 125 -2.57 -27.74 1.67
CA PHE A 125 -3.31 -26.99 0.66
C PHE A 125 -2.63 -27.10 -0.70
N ALA A 126 -3.11 -28.00 -1.54
CA ALA A 126 -2.62 -28.20 -2.90
C ALA A 126 -3.57 -27.60 -3.94
N GLN A 127 -3.02 -27.05 -5.03
CA GLN A 127 -3.80 -26.41 -6.09
C GLN A 127 -4.91 -27.33 -6.63
N GLU A 128 -4.64 -28.61 -6.84
CA GLU A 128 -5.59 -29.55 -7.43
C GLU A 128 -6.67 -30.05 -6.45
N LYS A 129 -6.44 -29.91 -5.14
CA LYS A 129 -7.32 -30.47 -4.09
C LYS A 129 -8.11 -29.38 -3.37
N THR A 130 -7.46 -28.27 -3.07
CA THR A 130 -7.98 -27.13 -2.32
C THR A 130 -7.55 -25.83 -3.02
N PRO A 131 -8.00 -25.60 -4.26
CA PRO A 131 -7.51 -24.50 -5.11
C PRO A 131 -7.67 -23.13 -4.46
N LEU A 132 -8.80 -22.89 -3.80
CA LEU A 132 -9.09 -21.59 -3.17
C LEU A 132 -8.21 -21.34 -1.95
N ASP A 133 -7.99 -22.34 -1.08
CA ASP A 133 -7.12 -22.21 0.09
C ASP A 133 -5.64 -22.10 -0.32
N TRP A 134 -5.25 -22.82 -1.38
CA TRP A 134 -3.92 -22.69 -1.97
C TRP A 134 -3.69 -21.27 -2.50
N ALA A 135 -4.63 -20.72 -3.27
CA ALA A 135 -4.53 -19.36 -3.80
C ALA A 135 -4.50 -18.30 -2.68
N ALA A 136 -5.33 -18.46 -1.65
CA ALA A 136 -5.33 -17.59 -0.48
C ALA A 136 -3.98 -17.60 0.24
N THR A 137 -3.40 -18.80 0.40
CA THR A 137 -2.11 -18.96 1.07
C THR A 137 -0.97 -18.37 0.23
N GLN A 138 -0.98 -18.55 -1.10
CA GLN A 138 -0.03 -17.91 -2.01
C GLN A 138 -0.11 -16.38 -1.95
N TYR A 139 -1.32 -15.81 -1.95
CA TYR A 139 -1.53 -14.37 -1.80
C TYR A 139 -0.98 -13.84 -0.45
N ASN A 140 -1.26 -14.55 0.65
CA ASN A 140 -0.80 -14.15 1.98
C ASN A 140 0.73 -14.22 2.09
N MET A 141 1.32 -15.30 1.59
CA MET A 141 2.77 -15.50 1.53
C MET A 141 3.45 -14.41 0.67
N GLY A 142 2.87 -14.08 -0.49
CA GLY A 142 3.33 -12.97 -1.33
C GLY A 142 3.31 -11.64 -0.59
N THR A 143 2.28 -11.38 0.21
CA THR A 143 2.16 -10.15 1.01
C THR A 143 3.24 -10.07 2.09
N ALA A 144 3.55 -11.17 2.77
CA ALA A 144 4.64 -11.23 3.74
C ALA A 144 6.03 -11.07 3.07
N MET A 145 6.27 -11.73 1.94
CA MET A 145 7.51 -11.58 1.15
C MET A 145 7.69 -10.16 0.63
N GLN A 146 6.61 -9.50 0.18
CA GLN A 146 6.65 -8.11 -0.26
C GLN A 146 7.05 -7.18 0.88
N ALA A 147 6.45 -7.34 2.06
CA ALA A 147 6.75 -6.54 3.24
C ALA A 147 8.22 -6.72 3.67
N LEU A 148 8.69 -7.96 3.76
CA LEU A 148 10.07 -8.26 4.12
C LEU A 148 11.07 -7.77 3.08
N GLY A 149 10.79 -8.00 1.78
CA GLY A 149 11.62 -7.53 0.68
C GLY A 149 11.71 -6.00 0.61
N GLY A 150 10.62 -5.30 0.95
CA GLY A 150 10.62 -3.85 1.12
C GLY A 150 11.49 -3.39 2.28
N GLN A 151 11.38 -4.04 3.44
CA GLN A 151 12.15 -3.73 4.65
C GLN A 151 13.66 -3.96 4.46
N LEU A 152 14.04 -5.06 3.82
CA LEU A 152 15.44 -5.43 3.60
C LEU A 152 16.04 -4.87 2.31
N HIS A 153 15.21 -4.21 1.48
CA HIS A 153 15.57 -3.83 0.11
C HIS A 153 16.07 -5.02 -0.73
N ASP A 154 15.42 -6.18 -0.60
CA ASP A 154 15.79 -7.41 -1.29
C ASP A 154 14.92 -7.65 -2.54
N SER A 155 15.54 -7.54 -3.71
CA SER A 155 14.88 -7.75 -5.00
C SER A 155 14.45 -9.20 -5.24
N LYS A 156 15.12 -10.20 -4.63
CA LYS A 156 14.75 -11.61 -4.76
C LYS A 156 13.44 -11.89 -4.02
N LEU A 157 13.28 -11.33 -2.81
CA LEU A 157 12.02 -11.44 -2.06
C LEU A 157 10.87 -10.72 -2.78
N LEU A 158 11.12 -9.54 -3.34
CA LEU A 158 10.11 -8.84 -4.13
C LEU A 158 9.74 -9.62 -5.40
N LYS A 159 10.70 -10.28 -6.06
CA LYS A 159 10.39 -11.19 -7.17
C LYS A 159 9.56 -12.39 -6.71
N ALA A 160 9.93 -13.02 -5.59
CA ALA A 160 9.17 -14.14 -5.03
C ALA A 160 7.72 -13.74 -4.69
N SER A 161 7.48 -12.52 -4.17
CA SER A 161 6.12 -12.03 -3.96
C SER A 161 5.30 -11.90 -5.25
N VAL A 162 5.94 -11.46 -6.35
CA VAL A 162 5.30 -11.38 -7.67
C VAL A 162 4.91 -12.77 -8.17
N ASP A 163 5.80 -13.75 -7.99
CA ASP A 163 5.55 -15.13 -8.39
C ASP A 163 4.37 -15.73 -7.57
N ALA A 164 4.33 -15.49 -6.24
CA ALA A 164 3.24 -15.95 -5.37
C ALA A 164 1.87 -15.30 -5.70
N TYR A 165 1.83 -13.99 -5.98
CA TYR A 165 0.59 -13.36 -6.46
C TYR A 165 0.14 -13.88 -7.82
N THR A 166 1.09 -14.18 -8.71
CA THR A 166 0.78 -14.76 -10.03
C THR A 166 0.20 -16.17 -9.89
N ASN A 167 0.69 -16.95 -8.92
CA ASN A 167 0.13 -18.25 -8.57
C ASN A 167 -1.31 -18.12 -8.08
N ALA A 168 -1.60 -17.20 -7.15
CA ALA A 168 -2.97 -16.97 -6.67
C ALA A 168 -3.95 -16.60 -7.82
N LEU A 169 -3.48 -15.83 -8.81
CA LEU A 169 -4.25 -15.45 -10.00
C LEU A 169 -4.54 -16.61 -10.98
N LEU A 170 -3.95 -17.80 -10.78
CA LEU A 170 -4.33 -18.99 -11.56
C LEU A 170 -5.74 -19.48 -11.17
N GLU A 171 -6.11 -19.35 -9.90
CA GLU A 171 -7.42 -19.76 -9.39
C GLU A 171 -8.37 -18.56 -9.23
N TRP A 172 -7.86 -17.44 -8.70
CA TRP A 172 -8.64 -16.22 -8.55
C TRP A 172 -8.67 -15.43 -9.85
N THR A 173 -9.45 -15.92 -10.80
CA THR A 173 -9.72 -15.25 -12.07
C THR A 173 -10.70 -14.10 -11.89
N ARG A 174 -10.69 -13.13 -12.81
CA ARG A 174 -11.59 -11.97 -12.79
C ARG A 174 -13.06 -12.41 -12.79
N GLU A 175 -13.39 -13.46 -13.53
CA GLU A 175 -14.76 -13.94 -13.70
C GLU A 175 -15.26 -14.72 -12.49
N GLN A 176 -14.38 -15.46 -11.79
CA GLN A 176 -14.78 -16.36 -10.71
C GLN A 176 -14.62 -15.74 -9.32
N ALA A 177 -13.64 -14.87 -9.15
CA ALA A 177 -13.31 -14.23 -7.88
C ALA A 177 -12.88 -12.76 -8.11
N PRO A 178 -13.79 -11.88 -8.58
CA PRO A 178 -13.46 -10.52 -9.00
C PRO A 178 -12.82 -9.68 -7.88
N LYS A 179 -13.28 -9.85 -6.64
CA LYS A 179 -12.77 -9.10 -5.48
C LYS A 179 -11.34 -9.53 -5.13
N GLU A 180 -11.10 -10.83 -5.04
CA GLU A 180 -9.78 -11.41 -4.77
C GLU A 180 -8.80 -11.11 -5.91
N TRP A 181 -9.27 -11.20 -7.16
CA TRP A 181 -8.50 -10.83 -8.35
C TRP A 181 -8.07 -9.36 -8.30
N ALA A 182 -8.99 -8.43 -8.00
CA ALA A 182 -8.70 -7.01 -7.91
C ALA A 182 -7.72 -6.67 -6.78
N SER A 183 -7.91 -7.28 -5.60
CA SER A 183 -6.98 -7.15 -4.47
C SER A 183 -5.59 -7.68 -4.83
N THR A 184 -5.52 -8.82 -5.51
CA THR A 184 -4.24 -9.40 -5.96
C THR A 184 -3.57 -8.54 -7.02
N MET A 185 -4.33 -7.94 -7.95
CA MET A 185 -3.82 -6.98 -8.92
C MET A 185 -3.27 -5.71 -8.25
N HIS A 186 -3.94 -5.19 -7.21
CA HIS A 186 -3.41 -4.08 -6.42
C HIS A 186 -2.05 -4.45 -5.79
N GLN A 187 -1.98 -5.60 -5.12
CA GLN A 187 -0.78 -6.06 -4.45
C GLN A 187 0.37 -6.32 -5.43
N LEU A 188 0.06 -6.89 -6.59
CA LEU A 188 1.02 -7.07 -7.68
C LEU A 188 1.55 -5.72 -8.19
N GLY A 189 0.68 -4.71 -8.30
CA GLY A 189 1.05 -3.33 -8.60
C GLY A 189 2.03 -2.75 -7.59
N ALA A 190 1.76 -2.91 -6.29
CA ALA A 190 2.62 -2.46 -5.20
C ALA A 190 3.97 -3.20 -5.16
N ALA A 191 3.97 -4.52 -5.39
CA ALA A 191 5.19 -5.32 -5.45
C ALA A 191 6.07 -4.94 -6.66
N PHE A 192 5.48 -4.74 -7.84
CA PHE A 192 6.21 -4.24 -9.00
C PHE A 192 6.76 -2.83 -8.76
N TYR A 193 6.03 -1.96 -8.08
CA TYR A 193 6.53 -0.64 -7.72
C TYR A 193 7.78 -0.74 -6.82
N ALA A 194 7.69 -1.47 -5.70
CA ALA A 194 8.81 -1.65 -4.79
C ALA A 194 10.03 -2.26 -5.51
N HIS A 195 9.79 -3.26 -6.36
CA HIS A 195 10.85 -3.90 -7.14
C HIS A 195 11.45 -2.93 -8.19
N GLY A 196 10.62 -2.11 -8.82
CA GLY A 196 11.04 -1.08 -9.77
C GLY A 196 11.93 -0.01 -9.13
N ILE A 197 11.65 0.38 -7.89
CA ILE A 197 12.51 1.31 -7.12
C ILE A 197 13.91 0.72 -6.94
N LEU A 198 14.03 -0.56 -6.56
CA LEU A 198 15.33 -1.21 -6.36
C LEU A 198 16.11 -1.39 -7.67
N LEU A 199 15.42 -1.80 -8.74
CA LEU A 199 16.05 -2.01 -10.04
C LEU A 199 16.29 -0.72 -10.83
N LYS A 200 15.66 0.40 -10.43
CA LYS A 200 15.61 1.66 -11.19
C LYS A 200 15.16 1.43 -12.65
N GLY A 201 14.18 0.55 -12.83
CA GLY A 201 13.77 0.04 -14.15
C GLY A 201 12.35 0.41 -14.55
N ASN A 202 12.20 1.22 -15.60
CA ASN A 202 10.89 1.68 -16.09
C ASN A 202 9.97 0.54 -16.57
N ARG A 203 10.52 -0.56 -17.07
CA ARG A 203 9.72 -1.73 -17.46
C ARG A 203 8.94 -2.32 -16.29
N THR A 204 9.51 -2.33 -15.09
CA THR A 204 8.84 -2.85 -13.89
C THR A 204 7.76 -1.88 -13.41
N PHE A 205 8.00 -0.56 -13.49
CA PHE A 205 6.98 0.44 -13.23
C PHE A 205 5.80 0.36 -14.22
N GLN A 206 6.06 0.11 -15.51
CA GLN A 206 4.99 -0.09 -16.49
C GLN A 206 4.09 -1.29 -16.13
N LYS A 207 4.68 -2.41 -15.66
CA LYS A 207 3.91 -3.54 -15.14
C LYS A 207 3.07 -3.15 -13.91
N SER A 208 3.63 -2.33 -13.02
CA SER A 208 2.90 -1.80 -11.86
C SER A 208 1.68 -0.96 -12.28
N VAL A 209 1.83 -0.06 -13.26
CA VAL A 209 0.71 0.73 -13.79
C VAL A 209 -0.38 -0.17 -14.39
N VAL A 210 -0.01 -1.21 -15.13
CA VAL A 210 -0.97 -2.16 -15.72
C VAL A 210 -1.73 -2.92 -14.63
N ALA A 211 -1.03 -3.42 -13.60
CA ALA A 211 -1.66 -4.12 -12.49
C ALA A 211 -2.65 -3.23 -11.72
N PHE A 212 -2.29 -1.97 -11.43
CA PHE A 212 -3.23 -1.03 -10.82
C PHE A 212 -4.41 -0.69 -11.74
N LYS A 213 -4.19 -0.52 -13.06
CA LYS A 213 -5.30 -0.32 -14.02
C LYS A 213 -6.28 -1.50 -14.03
N ASN A 214 -5.77 -2.72 -13.92
CA ASN A 214 -6.60 -3.92 -13.83
C ASN A 214 -7.42 -3.95 -12.54
N ALA A 215 -6.81 -3.67 -11.39
CA ALA A 215 -7.52 -3.61 -10.12
C ALA A 215 -8.68 -2.60 -10.16
N LEU A 216 -8.46 -1.41 -10.75
CA LEU A 216 -9.47 -0.36 -10.89
C LEU A 216 -10.69 -0.74 -11.74
N LEU A 217 -10.66 -1.85 -12.50
CA LEU A 217 -11.82 -2.29 -13.29
C LEU A 217 -12.93 -2.90 -12.43
N GLU A 218 -12.61 -3.32 -11.21
CA GLU A 218 -13.53 -4.02 -10.30
C GLU A 218 -13.86 -3.21 -9.03
N LEU A 219 -13.24 -2.03 -8.86
CA LEU A 219 -13.43 -1.19 -7.67
C LEU A 219 -14.41 -0.07 -7.98
N ASP A 220 -15.37 0.13 -7.08
CA ASP A 220 -16.31 1.24 -7.12
C ASP A 220 -16.31 2.02 -5.79
N ALA A 221 -16.78 3.27 -5.85
CA ALA A 221 -16.72 4.16 -4.70
C ALA A 221 -17.71 3.79 -3.58
N ASP A 222 -18.80 3.08 -3.90
CA ASP A 222 -19.85 2.75 -2.93
C ASP A 222 -19.47 1.53 -2.08
N ASN A 223 -18.74 0.58 -2.68
CA ASN A 223 -18.37 -0.68 -2.03
C ASN A 223 -16.91 -0.73 -1.58
N ASP A 224 -16.01 -0.04 -2.26
CA ASP A 224 -14.55 -0.20 -2.13
C ASP A 224 -13.83 1.16 -2.07
N ALA A 225 -14.43 2.17 -1.44
CA ALA A 225 -13.92 3.55 -1.39
C ALA A 225 -12.42 3.66 -1.02
N LEU A 226 -11.99 2.96 0.04
CA LEU A 226 -10.60 3.02 0.52
C LEU A 226 -9.65 2.34 -0.47
N GLU A 227 -10.02 1.17 -0.98
CA GLU A 227 -9.29 0.42 -1.98
C GLU A 227 -9.18 1.20 -3.29
N LEU A 228 -10.26 1.85 -3.72
CA LEU A 228 -10.31 2.69 -4.92
C LEU A 228 -9.37 3.90 -4.78
N ALA A 229 -9.47 4.63 -3.67
CA ALA A 229 -8.59 5.77 -3.38
C ALA A 229 -7.12 5.33 -3.28
N ALA A 230 -6.84 4.23 -2.57
CA ALA A 230 -5.49 3.68 -2.45
C ALA A 230 -4.91 3.26 -3.80
N THR A 231 -5.71 2.60 -4.65
CA THR A 231 -5.27 2.12 -5.97
C THR A 231 -5.01 3.28 -6.93
N HIS A 232 -5.89 4.30 -6.94
CA HIS A 232 -5.66 5.51 -7.72
C HIS A 232 -4.43 6.28 -7.24
N ASN A 233 -4.26 6.46 -5.93
CA ASN A 233 -3.10 7.14 -5.37
C ASN A 233 -1.80 6.38 -5.71
N SER A 234 -1.75 5.07 -5.49
CA SER A 234 -0.60 4.22 -5.80
C SER A 234 -0.24 4.22 -7.29
N ARG A 235 -1.26 4.17 -8.17
CA ARG A 235 -1.03 4.33 -9.62
C ARG A 235 -0.45 5.70 -9.94
N GLY A 236 -0.94 6.76 -9.30
CA GLY A 236 -0.39 8.11 -9.41
C GLY A 236 1.09 8.17 -9.04
N VAL A 237 1.50 7.51 -7.95
CA VAL A 237 2.91 7.44 -7.52
C VAL A 237 3.81 6.79 -8.58
N VAL A 238 3.37 5.68 -9.17
CA VAL A 238 4.16 5.00 -10.21
C VAL A 238 4.26 5.86 -11.47
N LEU A 239 3.15 6.47 -11.89
CA LEU A 239 3.10 7.36 -13.05
C LEU A 239 3.95 8.62 -12.83
N HIS A 240 3.97 9.15 -11.61
CA HIS A 240 4.80 10.27 -11.21
C HIS A 240 6.29 9.91 -11.37
N ASN A 241 6.74 8.79 -10.79
CA ASN A 241 8.14 8.35 -10.93
C ASN A 241 8.52 8.10 -12.39
N LEU A 242 7.61 7.52 -13.18
CA LEU A 242 7.80 7.30 -14.61
C LEU A 242 7.83 8.61 -15.41
N GLY A 243 7.03 9.59 -15.03
CA GLY A 243 7.00 10.92 -15.65
C GLY A 243 8.27 11.70 -15.34
N GLU A 244 8.73 11.66 -14.09
CA GLU A 244 9.98 12.28 -13.66
C GLU A 244 11.21 11.61 -14.32
N SER A 245 11.25 10.27 -14.36
CA SER A 245 12.42 9.55 -14.92
C SER A 245 12.55 9.65 -16.43
N GLU A 246 11.43 9.83 -17.14
CA GLU A 246 11.40 9.95 -18.60
C GLU A 246 11.23 11.39 -19.09
N GLU A 247 11.16 12.36 -18.17
CA GLU A 247 10.81 13.76 -18.47
C GLU A 247 9.51 13.87 -19.29
N ASN A 248 8.53 13.00 -18.97
CA ASN A 248 7.30 12.84 -19.73
C ASN A 248 6.13 13.56 -19.06
N THR A 249 5.77 14.72 -19.63
CA THR A 249 4.69 15.58 -19.13
C THR A 249 3.31 14.93 -19.18
N GLU A 250 3.02 14.09 -20.17
CA GLU A 250 1.72 13.40 -20.28
C GLU A 250 1.54 12.36 -19.18
N ARG A 251 2.61 11.67 -18.78
CA ARG A 251 2.58 10.76 -17.61
C ARG A 251 2.40 11.52 -16.30
N LEU A 252 3.02 12.69 -16.15
CA LEU A 252 2.79 13.55 -14.98
C LEU A 252 1.33 14.03 -14.92
N LYS A 253 0.74 14.42 -16.05
CA LYS A 253 -0.69 14.76 -16.12
C LYS A 253 -1.57 13.56 -15.78
N GLU A 254 -1.22 12.34 -16.20
CA GLU A 254 -1.93 11.11 -15.82
C GLU A 254 -1.79 10.80 -14.31
N ALA A 255 -0.63 11.08 -13.71
CA ALA A 255 -0.41 10.97 -12.27
C ALA A 255 -1.30 11.96 -11.50
N ILE A 256 -1.29 13.24 -11.89
CA ILE A 256 -2.11 14.31 -11.29
C ILE A 256 -3.60 13.91 -11.31
N ARG A 257 -4.12 13.47 -12.46
CA ARG A 257 -5.52 12.98 -12.56
C ARG A 257 -5.79 11.81 -11.62
N SER A 258 -4.84 10.90 -11.47
CA SER A 258 -5.00 9.74 -10.57
C SER A 258 -5.08 10.18 -9.11
N TYR A 259 -4.25 11.15 -8.69
CA TYR A 259 -4.34 11.73 -7.34
C TYR A 259 -5.62 12.53 -7.11
N GLU A 260 -6.09 13.26 -8.12
CA GLU A 260 -7.38 13.97 -8.08
C GLU A 260 -8.53 13.00 -7.87
N THR A 261 -8.60 11.91 -8.62
CA THR A 261 -9.62 10.87 -8.41
C THR A 261 -9.56 10.28 -7.00
N ALA A 262 -8.36 9.93 -6.52
CA ALA A 262 -8.19 9.42 -5.16
C ALA A 262 -8.67 10.43 -4.09
N MET A 263 -8.33 11.72 -4.27
CA MET A 263 -8.75 12.79 -3.37
C MET A 263 -10.27 12.98 -3.39
N THR A 264 -10.90 12.97 -4.56
CA THR A 264 -12.35 13.06 -4.72
C THR A 264 -13.05 11.93 -3.98
N VAL A 265 -12.61 10.68 -4.19
CA VAL A 265 -13.17 9.51 -3.48
C VAL A 265 -13.02 9.68 -1.97
N CYS A 266 -11.85 10.10 -1.49
CA CYS A 266 -11.64 10.35 -0.05
C CYS A 266 -12.63 11.39 0.51
N MET A 267 -12.89 12.48 -0.22
CA MET A 267 -13.76 13.56 0.23
C MET A 267 -15.24 13.16 0.17
N GLU A 268 -15.68 12.57 -0.93
CA GLU A 268 -17.09 12.19 -1.16
C GLU A 268 -17.53 11.04 -0.24
N GLN A 269 -16.65 10.05 -0.03
CA GLN A 269 -16.91 8.90 0.84
C GLN A 269 -16.50 9.16 2.30
N GLN A 270 -16.12 10.39 2.64
CA GLN A 270 -15.76 10.82 4.00
C GLN A 270 -14.70 9.93 4.66
N LEU A 271 -13.73 9.47 3.86
CA LEU A 271 -12.58 8.74 4.37
C LEU A 271 -11.76 9.64 5.30
N PRO A 272 -10.89 9.07 6.17
CA PRO A 272 -10.06 9.86 7.07
C PRO A 272 -9.35 11.02 6.36
N ILE A 273 -9.53 12.24 6.86
CA ILE A 273 -9.12 13.49 6.18
C ILE A 273 -7.64 13.51 5.76
N HIS A 274 -6.76 12.86 6.51
CA HIS A 274 -5.34 12.78 6.20
C HIS A 274 -5.05 12.06 4.86
N LEU A 275 -5.92 11.15 4.41
CA LEU A 275 -5.79 10.52 3.09
C LEU A 275 -5.98 11.55 1.96
N ALA A 276 -7.01 12.39 2.06
CA ALA A 276 -7.23 13.47 1.09
C ALA A 276 -6.07 14.48 1.10
N VAL A 277 -5.53 14.81 2.29
CA VAL A 277 -4.35 15.68 2.42
C VAL A 277 -3.12 15.04 1.76
N LEU A 278 -2.87 13.75 1.98
CA LEU A 278 -1.76 13.05 1.34
C LEU A 278 -1.91 12.94 -0.19
N CYS A 279 -3.12 12.73 -0.70
CA CYS A 279 -3.39 12.84 -2.14
C CYS A 279 -3.07 14.24 -2.67
N ARG A 280 -3.42 15.29 -1.91
CA ARG A 280 -3.11 16.67 -2.26
C ARG A 280 -1.60 16.93 -2.29
N VAL A 281 -0.86 16.44 -1.30
CA VAL A 281 0.62 16.53 -1.26
C VAL A 281 1.24 15.84 -2.48
N ASN A 282 0.80 14.62 -2.79
CA ASN A 282 1.28 13.88 -3.96
C ASN A 282 0.96 14.61 -5.28
N ARG A 283 -0.26 15.14 -5.41
CA ARG A 283 -0.69 15.92 -6.58
C ARG A 283 0.15 17.18 -6.76
N ALA A 284 0.31 17.98 -5.70
CA ALA A 284 1.07 19.21 -5.74
C ALA A 284 2.55 18.95 -6.06
N THR A 285 3.13 17.88 -5.51
CA THR A 285 4.51 17.47 -5.84
C THR A 285 4.64 17.12 -7.33
N ALA A 286 3.71 16.34 -7.90
CA ALA A 286 3.72 16.02 -9.32
C ALA A 286 3.48 17.25 -10.23
N LYS A 287 2.64 18.20 -9.80
CA LYS A 287 2.46 19.50 -10.48
C LYS A 287 3.74 20.32 -10.47
N GLY A 288 4.49 20.33 -9.36
CA GLY A 288 5.78 21.01 -9.28
C GLY A 288 6.81 20.46 -10.27
N VAL A 289 6.90 19.13 -10.40
CA VAL A 289 7.75 18.50 -11.43
C VAL A 289 7.29 18.89 -12.84
N LEU A 290 5.98 18.89 -13.09
CA LEU A 290 5.42 19.31 -14.37
C LEU A 290 5.73 20.78 -14.70
N ALA A 291 5.63 21.68 -13.71
CA ALA A 291 6.00 23.09 -13.85
C ALA A 291 7.47 23.22 -14.23
N GLY A 292 8.36 22.49 -13.56
CA GLY A 292 9.80 22.49 -13.88
C GLY A 292 10.11 22.03 -15.31
N LEU A 293 9.45 20.95 -15.78
CA LEU A 293 9.67 20.44 -17.14
C LEU A 293 9.10 21.33 -18.23
N THR A 294 7.95 21.97 -17.98
CA THR A 294 7.28 22.84 -18.95
C THR A 294 7.76 24.28 -18.90
N LYS A 295 8.41 24.67 -17.79
CA LYS A 295 8.76 26.06 -17.44
C LYS A 295 7.54 26.98 -17.49
N ASP A 296 6.37 26.44 -17.12
CA ASP A 296 5.10 27.17 -17.13
C ASP A 296 4.91 27.90 -15.78
N PRO A 297 4.93 29.25 -15.77
CA PRO A 297 4.77 30.01 -14.53
C PRO A 297 3.39 29.83 -13.90
N ALA A 298 2.33 29.58 -14.68
CA ALA A 298 0.99 29.39 -14.15
C ALA A 298 0.88 28.07 -13.36
N ILE A 299 1.50 26.99 -13.87
CA ILE A 299 1.55 25.72 -13.14
C ILE A 299 2.40 25.85 -11.88
N ALA A 300 3.50 26.64 -11.93
CA ALA A 300 4.32 26.92 -10.76
C ALA A 300 3.54 27.71 -9.68
N GLU A 301 2.74 28.70 -10.08
CA GLU A 301 1.88 29.49 -9.18
C GLU A 301 0.81 28.62 -8.54
N GLU A 302 0.06 27.84 -9.33
CA GLU A 302 -0.91 26.87 -8.80
C GLU A 302 -0.28 25.87 -7.82
N THR A 303 0.97 25.46 -8.08
CA THR A 303 1.70 24.55 -7.20
C THR A 303 2.04 25.21 -5.87
N ALA A 304 2.47 26.48 -5.89
CA ALA A 304 2.74 27.24 -4.68
C ALA A 304 1.47 27.40 -3.83
N ASP A 305 0.36 27.81 -4.46
CA ASP A 305 -0.95 27.94 -3.79
C ASP A 305 -1.39 26.61 -3.15
N ASP A 306 -1.20 25.50 -3.87
CA ASP A 306 -1.56 24.18 -3.35
C ASP A 306 -0.76 23.81 -2.10
N PHE A 307 0.54 24.10 -2.07
CA PHE A 307 1.37 23.85 -0.88
C PHE A 307 1.11 24.83 0.25
N GLU A 308 0.83 26.11 -0.05
CA GLU A 308 0.43 27.10 0.95
C GLU A 308 -0.83 26.64 1.67
N VAL A 309 -1.85 26.19 0.94
CA VAL A 309 -3.07 25.62 1.54
C VAL A 309 -2.78 24.39 2.41
N ILE A 310 -1.88 23.49 1.99
CA ILE A 310 -1.49 22.33 2.81
C ILE A 310 -0.84 22.78 4.13
N VAL A 311 0.13 23.70 4.05
CA VAL A 311 0.90 24.18 5.21
C VAL A 311 0.01 24.99 6.16
N GLU A 312 -0.88 25.84 5.66
CA GLU A 312 -1.72 26.69 6.51
C GLU A 312 -2.92 25.94 7.08
N LEU A 313 -3.70 25.28 6.22
CA LEU A 313 -5.01 24.72 6.60
C LEU A 313 -4.92 23.27 7.10
N PHE A 314 -3.87 22.54 6.71
CA PHE A 314 -3.75 21.11 7.00
C PHE A 314 -2.49 20.73 7.78
N HIS A 315 -1.81 21.69 8.43
CA HIS A 315 -0.61 21.42 9.24
C HIS A 315 -0.79 20.26 10.24
N ASN A 316 -1.94 20.20 10.93
CA ASN A 316 -2.24 19.16 11.91
C ASN A 316 -2.53 17.78 11.29
N ALA A 317 -2.83 17.71 9.99
CA ALA A 317 -3.02 16.46 9.27
C ALA A 317 -1.69 15.87 8.77
N CYS A 318 -0.63 16.68 8.69
CA CYS A 318 0.70 16.25 8.27
C CYS A 318 1.56 15.83 9.47
N GLN A 319 2.31 14.74 9.32
CA GLN A 319 3.42 14.45 10.24
C GLN A 319 4.59 15.42 10.01
N PRO A 320 5.50 15.63 10.99
CA PRO A 320 6.56 16.63 10.89
C PRO A 320 7.43 16.54 9.63
N LEU A 321 7.78 15.33 9.18
CA LEU A 321 8.56 15.14 7.95
C LEU A 321 7.76 15.47 6.68
N CYS A 322 6.46 15.20 6.68
CA CYS A 322 5.58 15.58 5.57
C CYS A 322 5.41 17.10 5.51
N LEU A 323 5.21 17.76 6.65
CA LEU A 323 5.11 19.21 6.73
C LEU A 323 6.39 19.87 6.21
N LYS A 324 7.56 19.40 6.66
CA LYS A 324 8.87 19.88 6.18
C LYS A 324 9.05 19.70 4.67
N HIS A 325 8.55 18.58 4.11
CA HIS A 325 8.54 18.37 2.66
C HIS A 325 7.66 19.43 1.97
N CYS A 326 6.46 19.68 2.48
CA CYS A 326 5.54 20.68 1.91
C CYS A 326 6.14 22.10 1.96
N GLU A 327 6.74 22.51 3.07
CA GLU A 327 7.43 23.81 3.21
C GLU A 327 8.58 23.95 2.20
N ALA A 328 9.36 22.88 2.01
CA ALA A 328 10.45 22.88 1.04
C ALA A 328 9.94 22.98 -0.41
N GLN A 329 8.86 22.27 -0.74
CA GLN A 329 8.25 22.33 -2.06
C GLN A 329 7.56 23.68 -2.33
N LEU A 330 6.95 24.30 -1.32
CA LEU A 330 6.41 25.65 -1.41
C LEU A 330 7.49 26.66 -1.82
N GLY A 331 8.62 26.67 -1.11
CA GLY A 331 9.74 27.57 -1.44
C GLY A 331 10.31 27.29 -2.84
N HIS A 332 10.34 26.02 -3.26
CA HIS A 332 10.78 25.66 -4.61
C HIS A 332 9.80 26.17 -5.69
N ALA A 333 8.50 25.98 -5.49
CA ALA A 333 7.46 26.47 -6.39
C ALA A 333 7.48 27.99 -6.53
N GLN A 334 7.58 28.73 -5.42
CA GLN A 334 7.72 30.19 -5.43
C GLN A 334 8.97 30.66 -6.18
N SER A 335 10.10 29.95 -6.02
CA SER A 335 11.33 30.26 -6.77
C SER A 335 11.14 30.05 -8.27
N MET A 336 10.46 28.97 -8.68
CA MET A 336 10.12 28.70 -10.09
C MET A 336 9.22 29.78 -10.67
N VAL A 337 8.22 30.28 -9.93
CA VAL A 337 7.34 31.39 -10.39
C VAL A 337 8.17 32.62 -10.79
N VAL A 338 9.12 33.02 -9.93
CA VAL A 338 10.00 34.17 -10.21
C VAL A 338 10.88 33.91 -11.42
N GLU A 339 11.51 32.74 -11.50
CA GLU A 339 12.40 32.37 -12.60
C GLU A 339 11.68 32.34 -13.95
N PHE A 340 10.52 31.67 -14.02
CA PHE A 340 9.79 31.48 -15.27
C PHE A 340 9.14 32.78 -15.74
N SER A 341 8.63 33.61 -14.82
CA SER A 341 8.04 34.91 -15.14
C SER A 341 9.08 35.93 -15.61
N GLY A 342 10.32 35.88 -15.09
CA GLY A 342 11.41 36.76 -15.49
C GLY A 342 11.99 36.44 -16.88
N SER A 343 11.98 35.17 -17.29
CA SER A 343 12.54 34.70 -18.57
C SER A 343 11.78 35.16 -19.82
N GLY A 344 10.54 35.65 -19.67
CA GLY A 344 9.74 36.21 -20.76
C GLY A 344 10.05 37.67 -21.12
N GLY A 345 10.86 38.37 -20.32
CA GLY A 345 11.11 39.81 -20.47
C GLY A 345 12.29 40.21 -21.36
N GLU A 346 13.23 39.30 -21.65
CA GLU A 346 14.48 39.66 -22.36
C GLU A 346 14.44 39.47 -23.89
N ALA A 347 13.34 38.99 -24.46
CA ALA A 347 13.23 38.73 -25.91
C ALA A 347 12.69 39.92 -26.75
N SER A 348 12.54 41.12 -26.18
CA SER A 348 11.91 42.28 -26.87
C SER A 348 12.81 43.51 -27.05
N SER A 349 14.13 43.37 -26.94
CA SER A 349 15.03 44.49 -27.21
C SER A 349 16.41 44.06 -27.70
N VAL A 350 16.53 43.71 -28.99
CA VAL A 350 17.65 44.15 -29.86
C VAL A 350 17.14 44.20 -31.30
#